data_AF-A0A4P7WC92-F1
#
_entry.id   AF-A0A4P7WC92-F1
#
_cell.length_a   1.000
_cell.length_b   1.000
_cell.length_c   1.000
_cell.angle_alpha   90.00
_cell.angle_beta   90.00
_cell.angle_gamma   90.00
#
_symmetry.space_group_name_H-M   'P 1'
#
loop_
_entity.id
_entity.type
_entity.pdbx_description
1 polymer ?
#
loop_
_entity_poly.entity_id
_entity_poly.type
_entity_poly.pdbx_seq_one_letter_code
_entity_poly.pdbx_strand_id
1 'polypeptide(L)'
;MPSSGMGRYYPLTNEEISQAVKVTRPGAYALGHINKGSAFCVDYIGRSDADLADCLKKHAEAKQYPYFKFMCLKSAKAAFEKECNLYHDFKPDGNDKHPEDSKGNTKEKCPRCPKI
;
A
#
# COMPACT_ATOMS: atom_id res chain seq x y z
N MET A 1 -15.60 10.14 4.14
CA MET A 1 -14.86 9.04 3.47
C MET A 1 -13.42 9.08 3.97
N PRO A 2 -12.81 7.92 4.27
CA PRO A 2 -11.39 7.88 4.66
C PRO A 2 -10.50 8.37 3.50
N SER A 3 -9.43 9.08 3.84
CA SER A 3 -8.41 9.53 2.90
C SER A 3 -7.12 8.77 3.17
N SER A 4 -6.50 8.21 2.14
CA SER A 4 -5.25 7.45 2.32
C SER A 4 -4.07 8.33 2.73
N GLY A 5 -4.16 9.64 2.49
CA GLY A 5 -3.06 10.59 2.73
C GLY A 5 -1.86 10.38 1.81
N MET A 6 -1.99 9.58 0.75
CA MET A 6 -0.91 9.20 -0.19
C MET A 6 -0.87 10.08 -1.45
N GLY A 7 -1.40 11.30 -1.37
CA GLY A 7 -1.44 12.23 -2.50
C GLY A 7 -2.30 11.74 -3.68
N ARG A 8 -1.83 12.06 -4.90
CA ARG A 8 -2.49 11.69 -6.16
C ARG A 8 -2.25 10.21 -6.50
N TYR A 9 -3.08 9.68 -7.41
CA TYR A 9 -2.86 8.35 -7.99
C TYR A 9 -2.03 8.44 -9.27
N TYR A 10 -1.48 7.30 -9.67
CA TYR A 10 -0.57 7.12 -10.78
C TYR A 10 -0.96 5.85 -11.56
N PRO A 11 -0.82 5.82 -12.89
CA PRO A 11 -0.91 4.57 -13.65
C PRO A 11 0.07 3.52 -13.12
N LEU A 12 -0.38 2.28 -12.92
CA LEU A 12 0.49 1.20 -12.44
C LEU A 12 1.33 0.63 -13.59
N THR A 13 2.38 1.36 -13.97
CA THR A 13 3.34 0.95 -15.01
C THR A 13 4.77 1.06 -14.51
N ASN A 14 5.67 0.23 -15.03
CA ASN A 14 7.10 0.26 -14.66
C ASN A 14 7.74 1.64 -14.86
N GLU A 15 7.33 2.34 -15.92
CA GLU A 15 7.78 3.69 -16.25
C GLU A 15 7.35 4.70 -15.18
N GLU A 16 6.05 4.78 -14.89
CA GLU A 16 5.51 5.72 -13.90
C GLU A 16 6.03 5.42 -12.50
N ILE A 17 6.14 4.15 -12.12
CA ILE A 17 6.73 3.75 -10.83
C ILE A 17 8.17 4.25 -10.72
N SER A 18 8.97 4.10 -11.77
CA SER A 18 10.37 4.55 -11.75
C SER A 18 10.50 6.08 -11.71
N GLN A 19 9.53 6.80 -12.28
CA GLN A 19 9.49 8.27 -12.23
C GLN A 19 8.99 8.81 -10.89
N ALA A 20 7.98 8.16 -10.28
CA ALA A 20 7.35 8.61 -9.06
C ALA A 20 8.10 8.15 -7.79
N VAL A 21 8.60 6.91 -7.78
CA VAL A 21 9.27 6.28 -6.63
C VAL A 21 10.78 6.26 -6.86
N LYS A 22 11.41 7.42 -6.67
CA LYS A 22 12.83 7.64 -7.03
C LYS A 22 13.85 7.08 -6.04
N VAL A 23 13.43 6.69 -4.84
CA VAL A 23 14.33 6.28 -3.76
C VAL A 23 13.97 4.88 -3.29
N THR A 24 14.96 3.99 -3.26
CA THR A 24 14.86 2.68 -2.60
C THR A 24 14.62 2.88 -1.11
N ARG A 25 13.36 2.72 -0.69
CA ARG A 25 12.91 2.85 0.70
C ARG A 25 11.72 1.93 0.99
N PRO A 26 11.51 1.60 2.29
CA PRO A 26 10.26 1.04 2.74
C PRO A 26 9.08 1.98 2.41
N GLY A 27 7.88 1.44 2.32
CA GLY A 27 6.69 2.23 2.07
C GLY A 27 5.40 1.43 2.08
N ALA A 28 4.28 2.13 2.12
CA ALA A 28 2.95 1.55 1.95
C ALA A 28 2.34 2.03 0.64
N TYR A 29 1.47 1.22 0.05
CA TYR A 29 0.78 1.51 -1.19
C TYR A 29 -0.66 1.05 -1.17
N ALA A 30 -1.47 1.68 -2.01
CA ALA A 30 -2.82 1.27 -2.34
C ALA A 30 -2.91 1.06 -3.85
N LEU A 31 -3.45 -0.06 -4.28
CA LEU A 31 -3.76 -0.35 -5.68
C LEU A 31 -5.27 -0.26 -5.88
N GLY A 32 -5.69 0.10 -7.09
CA GLY A 32 -7.07 -0.01 -7.46
C GLY A 32 -7.42 0.71 -8.75
N HIS A 33 -8.67 1.15 -8.85
CA HIS A 33 -9.24 1.71 -10.08
C HIS A 33 -9.83 3.11 -9.89
N ILE A 34 -10.09 3.78 -11.01
CA ILE A 34 -10.83 5.05 -11.03
C ILE A 34 -12.28 4.74 -11.36
N ASN A 35 -13.20 5.15 -10.48
CA ASN A 35 -14.62 4.99 -10.73
C ASN A 35 -15.14 6.04 -11.72
N LYS A 36 -16.42 5.92 -12.12
CA LYS A 36 -17.06 6.85 -13.07
C LYS A 36 -17.06 8.32 -12.60
N GLY A 37 -16.89 8.58 -11.31
CA GLY A 37 -16.81 9.91 -10.72
C GLY A 37 -15.37 10.44 -10.58
N SER A 38 -14.39 9.83 -11.25
CA SER A 38 -12.97 10.20 -11.18
C SER A 38 -12.34 10.06 -9.79
N ALA A 39 -12.96 9.29 -8.90
CA ALA A 39 -12.40 8.99 -7.58
C ALA A 39 -11.60 7.68 -7.62
N PHE A 40 -10.48 7.65 -6.90
CA PHE A 40 -9.68 6.45 -6.71
C PHE A 40 -10.33 5.53 -5.69
N CYS A 41 -10.72 4.34 -6.14
CA CYS A 41 -11.23 3.25 -5.32
C CYS A 41 -10.07 2.33 -4.93
N VAL A 42 -9.95 2.05 -3.63
CA VAL A 42 -8.90 1.18 -3.09
C VAL A 42 -9.39 -0.26 -3.17
N ASP A 43 -8.72 -1.08 -3.96
CA ASP A 43 -9.04 -2.50 -4.11
C ASP A 43 -8.06 -3.39 -3.36
N TYR A 44 -6.83 -2.91 -3.15
CA TYR A 44 -5.77 -3.62 -2.44
C TYR A 44 -4.85 -2.64 -1.71
N ILE A 45 -4.37 -3.03 -0.54
CA ILE A 45 -3.40 -2.33 0.27
C ILE A 45 -2.23 -3.25 0.53
N GLY A 46 -1.03 -2.71 0.40
CA GLY A 46 0.20 -3.44 0.65
C GLY A 46 1.30 -2.57 1.23
N ARG A 47 2.40 -3.21 1.62
CA ARG A 47 3.65 -2.54 1.99
C ARG A 47 4.87 -3.19 1.36
N SER A 48 5.99 -2.49 1.47
CA SER A 48 7.34 -3.01 1.28
C SER A 48 8.22 -2.54 2.42
N ASP A 49 9.06 -3.44 2.93
CA ASP A 49 9.94 -3.16 4.06
C ASP A 49 11.31 -2.62 3.65
N ALA A 50 11.63 -2.64 2.35
CA ALA A 50 12.96 -2.29 1.85
C ALA A 50 12.92 -1.50 0.54
N ASP A 51 12.22 -2.02 -0.47
CA ASP A 51 12.12 -1.40 -1.79
C ASP A 51 10.67 -1.37 -2.27
N LEU A 52 10.04 -0.21 -2.10
CA LEU A 52 8.67 0.03 -2.55
C LEU A 52 8.54 -0.03 -4.08
N ALA A 53 9.53 0.44 -4.83
CA ALA A 53 9.45 0.49 -6.28
C ALA A 53 9.47 -0.93 -6.87
N ASP A 54 10.34 -1.80 -6.36
CA ASP A 54 10.40 -3.21 -6.76
C ASP A 54 9.07 -3.94 -6.50
N CYS A 55 8.48 -3.75 -5.31
CA CYS A 55 7.17 -4.34 -4.99
C CYS A 55 6.06 -3.86 -5.94
N LEU A 56 6.01 -2.57 -6.26
CA LEU A 56 5.00 -2.03 -7.19
C LEU A 56 5.20 -2.55 -8.62
N LYS A 57 6.44 -2.75 -9.07
CA LYS A 57 6.75 -3.28 -10.40
C LYS A 57 6.24 -4.71 -10.56
N LYS A 58 6.37 -5.54 -9.53
CA LYS A 58 5.78 -6.90 -9.52
C LYS A 58 4.26 -6.87 -9.70
N HIS A 59 3.57 -5.91 -9.09
CA HIS A 59 2.12 -5.72 -9.30
C HIS A 59 1.80 -5.20 -10.70
N ALA A 60 2.63 -4.31 -11.25
CA ALA A 60 2.47 -3.83 -12.63
C ALA A 60 2.62 -4.97 -13.65
N GLU A 61 3.54 -5.91 -13.40
CA GLU A 61 3.74 -7.11 -14.23
C GLU A 61 2.56 -8.09 -14.15
N ALA A 62 1.93 -8.21 -12.98
CA ALA A 62 0.74 -9.03 -12.78
C ALA A 62 -0.51 -8.46 -13.50
N LYS A 63 -0.52 -7.16 -13.83
CA LYS A 63 -1.59 -6.46 -14.58
C LYS A 63 -3.00 -6.61 -13.96
N GLN A 64 -3.08 -6.79 -12.65
CA GLN A 64 -4.35 -6.93 -11.94
C GLN A 64 -5.02 -5.57 -11.64
N TYR A 65 -4.22 -4.52 -11.45
CA TYR A 65 -4.71 -3.19 -11.05
C TYR A 65 -4.21 -2.11 -12.01
N PRO A 66 -5.06 -1.15 -12.39
CA PRO A 66 -4.67 -0.09 -13.33
C PRO A 66 -3.94 1.10 -12.69
N TYR A 67 -4.15 1.37 -11.39
CA TYR A 67 -3.59 2.54 -10.72
C TYR A 67 -3.05 2.22 -9.33
N PHE A 68 -2.16 3.10 -8.84
CA PHE A 68 -1.64 3.05 -7.49
C PHE A 68 -1.51 4.42 -6.83
N LYS A 69 -1.48 4.41 -5.51
CA LYS A 69 -1.02 5.48 -4.62
C LYS A 69 0.06 4.91 -3.71
N PHE A 70 0.97 5.75 -3.25
CA PHE A 70 2.05 5.29 -2.39
C PHE A 70 2.53 6.35 -1.39
N MET A 71 3.28 5.88 -0.40
CA MET A 71 4.02 6.72 0.52
C MET A 71 5.33 6.04 0.90
N CYS A 72 6.46 6.69 0.60
CA CYS A 72 7.77 6.26 1.10
C CYS A 72 7.88 6.59 2.59
N LEU A 73 8.41 5.66 3.36
CA LEU A 73 8.47 5.73 4.81
C LEU A 73 9.91 5.52 5.31
N LYS A 74 10.12 5.82 6.60
CA LYS A 74 11.46 5.82 7.19
C LYS A 74 11.93 4.43 7.64
N SER A 75 11.01 3.49 7.84
CA SER A 75 11.29 2.14 8.33
C SER A 75 10.21 1.15 7.91
N ALA A 76 10.54 -0.14 7.94
CA ALA A 76 9.58 -1.24 7.76
C ALA A 76 8.42 -1.16 8.77
N LYS A 77 8.73 -0.87 10.04
CA LYS A 77 7.74 -0.62 11.09
C LYS A 77 6.71 0.44 10.70
N ALA A 78 7.18 1.60 10.22
CA ALA A 78 6.29 2.68 9.81
C ALA A 78 5.42 2.26 8.61
N ALA A 79 5.97 1.45 7.69
CA ALA A 79 5.23 0.88 6.58
C ALA A 79 4.14 -0.09 7.04
N PHE A 80 4.45 -0.97 7.99
CA PHE A 80 3.47 -1.86 8.63
C PHE A 80 2.35 -1.10 9.35
N GLU A 81 2.69 -0.13 10.18
CA GLU A 81 1.69 0.69 10.87
C GLU A 81 0.80 1.44 9.88
N LYS A 82 1.38 1.98 8.80
CA LYS A 82 0.62 2.68 7.77
C LYS A 82 -0.31 1.74 7.00
N GLU A 83 0.16 0.56 6.62
CA GLU A 83 -0.63 -0.47 5.96
C GLU A 83 -1.80 -0.92 6.84
N CYS A 84 -1.56 -1.20 8.12
CA CYS A 84 -2.61 -1.55 9.08
C CYS A 84 -3.68 -0.47 9.17
N ASN A 85 -3.27 0.80 9.30
CA ASN A 85 -4.21 1.91 9.36
C ASN A 85 -5.09 1.98 8.10
N LEU A 86 -4.46 1.89 6.92
CA LEU A 86 -5.19 1.89 5.65
C LEU A 86 -6.12 0.69 5.54
N TYR A 87 -5.66 -0.51 5.92
CA TYR A 87 -6.47 -1.72 5.87
C TYR A 87 -7.75 -1.56 6.68
N HIS A 88 -7.64 -1.04 7.90
CA HIS A 88 -8.82 -0.81 8.75
C HIS A 88 -9.70 0.36 8.29
N ASP A 89 -9.12 1.36 7.63
CA ASP A 89 -9.87 2.50 7.09
C ASP A 89 -10.68 2.12 5.84
N PHE A 90 -10.09 1.34 4.93
CA PHE A 90 -10.67 1.02 3.63
C PHE A 90 -11.33 -0.36 3.56
N LYS A 91 -10.87 -1.34 4.35
CA LYS A 91 -11.31 -2.75 4.31
C LYS A 91 -11.42 -3.27 2.86
N PRO A 92 -10.32 -3.23 2.09
CA PRO A 92 -10.36 -3.54 0.67
C PRO A 92 -10.65 -5.02 0.44
N ASP A 93 -11.47 -5.32 -0.57
CA ASP A 93 -11.86 -6.69 -0.91
C ASP A 93 -10.67 -7.55 -1.34
N GLY A 94 -9.59 -6.95 -1.88
CA GLY A 94 -8.37 -7.66 -2.25
C GLY A 94 -7.46 -8.07 -1.08
N ASN A 95 -7.78 -7.67 0.16
CA ASN A 95 -7.07 -8.10 1.36
C ASN A 95 -8.03 -8.85 2.30
N ASP A 96 -8.27 -10.13 2.04
CA ASP A 96 -9.07 -10.97 2.95
C ASP A 96 -8.41 -11.14 4.33
N LYS A 97 -7.08 -11.02 4.38
CA LYS A 97 -6.28 -11.19 5.59
C LYS A 97 -5.73 -9.85 6.05
N HIS A 98 -5.85 -9.60 7.36
CA HIS A 98 -5.21 -8.46 8.00
C HIS A 98 -3.68 -8.55 7.84
N PRO A 99 -2.97 -7.41 7.64
CA PRO A 99 -1.52 -7.39 7.58
C PRO A 99 -0.83 -8.05 8.77
N GLU A 100 0.11 -8.95 8.51
CA GLU A 100 0.98 -9.53 9.54
C GLU A 100 2.34 -8.83 9.52
N ASP A 101 3.04 -8.78 10.66
CA ASP A 101 4.44 -8.35 10.72
C ASP A 101 5.32 -9.29 9.85
N SER A 102 6.26 -8.70 9.14
CA SER A 102 7.15 -9.34 8.16
C SER A 102 7.99 -10.48 8.73
N LYS A 103 8.16 -10.54 10.05
CA LYS A 103 8.93 -11.58 10.74
C LYS A 103 8.07 -12.71 11.30
N GLY A 104 6.75 -12.68 11.11
CA GLY A 104 5.81 -13.61 11.75
C GLY A 104 5.91 -13.61 13.28
N ASN A 105 6.66 -12.66 13.85
CA ASN A 105 7.05 -12.60 15.24
C ASN A 105 6.40 -11.37 15.84
N THR A 106 5.36 -11.64 16.61
CA THR A 106 4.56 -10.89 17.60
C THR A 106 5.08 -9.58 18.26
N LYS A 107 6.24 -9.03 17.88
CA LYS A 107 6.80 -7.81 18.49
C LYS A 107 6.10 -6.54 18.00
N GLU A 108 5.78 -6.42 16.72
CA GLU A 108 5.02 -5.26 16.22
C GLU A 108 3.54 -5.61 16.16
N LYS A 109 2.79 -5.08 17.13
CA LYS A 109 1.33 -5.23 17.17
C LYS A 109 0.70 -4.19 16.25
N CYS A 110 -0.33 -4.61 15.51
CA CYS A 110 -1.17 -3.68 14.76
C CYS A 110 -1.70 -2.57 15.71
N PRO A 111 -1.59 -1.29 15.33
CA PRO A 111 -2.02 -0.18 16.19
C PRO A 111 -3.55 -0.04 16.31
N ARG A 112 -4.32 -0.72 15.44
CA ARG A 112 -5.78 -0.59 15.32
C ARG A 112 -6.53 -1.83 15.79
N CYS A 113 -5.90 -2.99 15.80
CA CYS A 113 -6.50 -4.21 16.35
C CYS A 113 -6.64 -4.09 17.88
N PRO A 114 -7.71 -4.65 18.46
CA PRO A 114 -7.83 -4.78 19.90
C PRO A 114 -6.61 -5.50 20.47
N LYS A 115 -6.07 -4.99 21.58
CA LYS A 115 -5.08 -5.72 22.37
C LYS A 115 -5.84 -6.82 23.11
N ILE A 116 -5.68 -8.05 22.65
CA ILE A 116 -6.06 -9.26 23.38
C ILE A 116 -5.16 -9.39 24.60
#